data_AF-A0A6J4NZW2-F1
#
_entry.id   AF-A0A6J4NZW2-F1
#
_cell.length_a   1.000
_cell.length_b   1.000
_cell.length_c   1.000
_cell.angle_alpha   90.00
_cell.angle_beta   90.00
_cell.angle_gamma   90.00
#
_symmetry.space_group_name_H-M   'P 1'
#
loop_
_entity.id
_entity.type
_entity.pdbx_description
1 polymer ?
#
loop_
_entity_poly.entity_id
_entity_poly.type
_entity_poly.pdbx_seq_one_letter_code
_entity_poly.pdbx_strand_id
1 'polypeptide(L)'
;MSGEKPPTPNDILSGPYETNLTVRTCIDVWKRGECSWEQALMTAVLELARSQQATKESMTESVATKHPDLMSDDELVQLVTDAE
;
A
#
# COMPACT_ATOMS: atom_id res chain seq x y z
N MET A 1 -25.66 8.11 -7.73
CA MET A 1 -24.91 7.18 -6.85
C MET A 1 -24.30 6.15 -7.76
N SER A 2 -22.96 6.09 -7.89
CA SER A 2 -22.31 5.12 -8.78
C SER A 2 -22.55 3.72 -8.18
N GLY A 3 -23.43 2.95 -8.81
CA GLY A 3 -23.77 1.57 -8.39
C GLY A 3 -22.72 0.58 -8.89
N GLU A 4 -21.44 0.87 -8.67
CA GLU A 4 -20.39 -0.06 -9.05
C GLU A 4 -20.46 -1.29 -8.15
N LYS A 5 -20.65 -2.44 -8.80
CA LYS A 5 -20.68 -3.74 -8.14
C LYS A 5 -19.31 -3.95 -7.46
N PRO A 6 -19.28 -4.41 -6.20
CA PRO A 6 -18.01 -4.71 -5.54
C PRO A 6 -17.21 -5.72 -6.37
N PRO A 7 -15.88 -5.56 -6.44
CA PRO A 7 -15.04 -6.42 -7.26
C PRO A 7 -15.18 -7.88 -6.80
N THR A 8 -15.29 -8.78 -7.77
CA THR A 8 -15.29 -10.21 -7.51
C THR A 8 -13.86 -10.72 -7.37
N PRO A 9 -13.65 -11.90 -6.76
CA PRO A 9 -12.33 -12.52 -6.68
C PRO A 9 -11.66 -12.69 -8.04
N ASN A 10 -12.45 -13.00 -9.08
CA ASN A 10 -11.93 -13.17 -10.43
C ASN A 10 -11.46 -11.85 -11.03
N ASP A 11 -12.19 -10.74 -10.79
CA ASP A 11 -11.81 -9.41 -11.27
C ASP A 11 -10.45 -8.96 -10.68
N ILE A 12 -10.17 -9.38 -9.44
CA ILE A 12 -8.92 -9.07 -8.75
C ILE A 12 -7.77 -9.96 -9.27
N LEU A 13 -8.03 -11.25 -9.48
CA LEU A 13 -7.02 -12.20 -9.96
C LEU A 13 -6.68 -12.08 -11.44
N SER A 14 -7.58 -11.54 -12.27
CA SER A 14 -7.29 -11.22 -13.67
C SER A 14 -6.76 -9.80 -13.86
N GLY A 15 -6.57 -9.06 -12.77
CA GLY A 15 -6.17 -7.66 -12.77
C GLY A 15 -4.72 -7.44 -12.32
N PRO A 16 -4.38 -6.22 -11.85
CA PRO A 16 -3.01 -5.86 -11.48
C PRO A 16 -2.46 -6.63 -10.26
N TYR A 17 -3.29 -7.45 -9.62
CA TYR A 17 -2.95 -8.20 -8.41
C TYR A 17 -2.75 -9.70 -8.66
N GLU A 18 -2.79 -10.16 -9.92
CA GLU A 18 -2.63 -11.58 -10.30
C GLU A 18 -1.40 -12.25 -9.67
N THR A 19 -0.28 -11.52 -9.61
CA THR A 19 0.99 -12.02 -9.06
C THR A 19 1.24 -11.62 -7.61
N ASN A 20 0.34 -10.84 -6.99
CA ASN A 20 0.55 -10.34 -5.64
C ASN A 20 0.30 -11.45 -4.60
N LEU A 21 1.35 -11.86 -3.91
CA LEU A 21 1.30 -12.98 -2.95
C LEU A 21 0.32 -12.73 -1.81
N THR A 22 0.25 -11.50 -1.29
CA THR A 22 -0.68 -11.11 -0.23
C THR A 22 -2.13 -11.31 -0.66
N VAL A 23 -2.48 -10.80 -1.84
CA VAL A 23 -3.83 -10.93 -2.40
C VAL A 23 -4.19 -12.40 -2.64
N ARG A 24 -3.27 -13.18 -3.19
CA ARG A 24 -3.47 -14.63 -3.42
C ARG A 24 -3.71 -15.39 -2.11
N THR A 25 -2.92 -15.09 -1.08
CA THR A 25 -3.04 -15.72 0.23
C THR A 25 -4.42 -15.43 0.85
N CYS A 26 -4.87 -14.18 0.81
CA CYS A 26 -6.20 -13.81 1.30
C CYS A 26 -7.32 -14.52 0.53
N ILE A 27 -7.18 -14.66 -0.79
CA ILE A 27 -8.15 -15.40 -1.61
C ILE A 27 -8.14 -16.89 -1.27
N ASP A 28 -6.98 -17.50 -1.02
CA ASP A 28 -6.88 -18.91 -0.66
C ASP A 28 -7.50 -19.20 0.72
N VAL A 29 -7.36 -18.29 1.69
CA VAL A 29 -8.06 -18.36 2.98
C VAL A 29 -9.58 -18.28 2.78
N TRP A 30 -10.07 -17.35 1.95
CA TRP A 30 -11.48 -17.25 1.61
C TRP A 30 -12.02 -18.51 0.89
N LYS A 31 -11.28 -19.03 -0.10
CA LYS A 31 -11.66 -20.26 -0.83
C LYS A 31 -11.76 -21.48 0.08
N ARG A 32 -10.99 -21.53 1.16
CA ARG A 32 -11.07 -22.58 2.20
C ARG A 32 -12.28 -22.41 3.14
N GLY A 33 -13.02 -21.30 3.03
CA GLY A 33 -14.17 -21.00 3.86
C GLY A 33 -13.81 -20.51 5.27
N GLU A 34 -12.55 -20.10 5.48
CA GLU A 34 -12.05 -19.65 6.79
C GLU A 34 -12.50 -18.21 7.11
N CYS A 35 -12.92 -17.43 6.10
CA CYS A 35 -13.44 -16.07 6.26
C CYS A 35 -14.44 -15.71 5.14
N SER A 36 -15.16 -14.60 5.31
CA SER A 36 -15.99 -14.04 4.24
C SER A 36 -15.15 -13.35 3.16
N TRP A 37 -15.76 -13.11 1.99
CA TRP A 37 -15.09 -12.41 0.90
C TRP A 37 -14.67 -10.99 1.31
N GLU A 38 -15.55 -10.28 2.01
CA GLU A 38 -15.31 -8.93 2.53
C GLU A 38 -14.14 -8.90 3.50
N GLN A 39 -14.02 -9.92 4.36
CA GLN A 39 -12.91 -10.05 5.29
C GLN A 39 -11.58 -10.26 4.56
N ALA A 40 -11.53 -11.18 3.59
CA ALA A 40 -10.34 -11.41 2.79
C ALA A 40 -9.90 -10.15 2.02
N LEU A 41 -10.85 -9.42 1.44
CA LEU A 41 -10.62 -8.14 0.76
C LEU A 41 -10.02 -7.09 1.71
N MET A 42 -10.65 -6.91 2.87
CA MET A 42 -10.19 -5.93 3.85
C MET A 42 -8.78 -6.27 4.37
N THR A 43 -8.51 -7.54 4.64
CA THR A 43 -7.17 -7.99 5.03
C THR A 43 -6.16 -7.74 3.92
N ALA A 44 -6.48 -8.07 2.66
CA ALA A 44 -5.58 -7.83 1.54
C ALA A 44 -5.24 -6.34 1.39
N VAL A 45 -6.24 -5.45 1.49
CA VAL A 45 -6.02 -4.00 1.41
C VAL A 45 -5.14 -3.49 2.55
N LEU A 46 -5.40 -3.92 3.79
CA LEU A 46 -4.61 -3.50 4.95
C LEU A 46 -3.15 -3.94 4.85
N GLU A 47 -2.91 -5.18 4.42
CA GLU A 47 -1.56 -5.72 4.26
C GLU A 47 -0.81 -5.06 3.10
N LEU A 48 -1.50 -4.74 1.99
CA LEU A 48 -0.92 -3.96 0.90
C LEU A 48 -0.52 -2.55 1.35
N ALA A 49 -1.40 -1.86 2.10
CA ALA A 49 -1.11 -0.53 2.63
C ALA A 49 0.10 -0.55 3.57
N ARG A 50 0.19 -1.55 4.46
CA ARG A 50 1.34 -1.76 5.35
C ARG A 50 2.63 -2.00 4.57
N SER A 51 2.59 -2.87 3.57
CA SER A 51 3.77 -3.17 2.74
C SER A 51 4.24 -1.93 1.97
N GLN A 52 3.32 -1.11 1.47
CA GLN A 52 3.66 0.15 0.80
C GLN A 52 4.28 1.15 1.76
N GLN A 53 3.73 1.28 2.97
CA GLN A 53 4.29 2.16 4.01
C GLN A 53 5.71 1.73 4.40
N ALA A 54 5.93 0.45 4.66
CA ALA A 54 7.27 -0.07 4.98
C ALA A 54 8.27 0.14 3.83
N THR A 55 7.82 -0.03 2.58
CA THR A 55 8.66 0.25 1.41
C THR A 55 9.01 1.73 1.32
N LYS A 56 8.03 2.63 1.55
CA LYS A 56 8.25 4.07 1.57
C LYS A 56 9.27 4.45 2.65
N GLU A 57 9.08 3.98 3.87
CA GLU A 57 9.99 4.25 4.99
C GLU A 57 11.42 3.77 4.68
N SER A 58 11.56 2.55 4.16
CA SER A 58 12.86 2.00 3.75
C SER A 58 13.51 2.79 2.61
N MET A 59 12.73 3.25 1.63
CA MET A 59 13.22 4.10 0.56
C MET A 59 13.65 5.48 1.09
N THR A 60 12.85 6.09 1.95
CA THR A 60 13.17 7.36 2.60
C THR A 60 14.46 7.26 3.41
N GLU A 61 14.63 6.19 4.19
CA GLU A 61 15.87 5.92 4.93
C GLU A 61 17.05 5.67 3.98
N SER A 62 16.88 4.90 2.92
CA SER A 62 17.94 4.68 1.93
C SER A 62 18.34 5.95 1.18
N VAL A 63 17.40 6.87 0.95
CA VAL A 63 17.68 8.16 0.31
C VAL A 63 18.40 9.06 1.30
N ALA A 64 17.90 9.21 2.53
CA ALA A 64 18.52 10.02 3.57
C ALA A 64 19.96 9.57 3.89
N THR A 65 20.23 8.26 3.88
CA THR A 65 21.58 7.72 4.10
C THR A 65 22.54 7.95 2.93
N LYS A 66 22.06 7.92 1.69
CA LYS A 66 22.89 8.12 0.49
C LYS A 66 23.05 9.59 0.10
N HIS A 67 22.09 10.41 0.48
CA HIS A 67 21.99 11.82 0.17
C HIS A 67 21.64 12.59 1.45
N PRO A 68 22.57 12.66 2.41
CA PRO A 68 22.36 13.37 3.68
C PRO A 68 22.20 14.89 3.50
N ASP A 69 22.47 15.39 2.30
CA ASP A 69 22.33 16.76 1.83
C ASP A 69 20.91 17.09 1.34
N LEU A 70 20.04 16.10 1.13
CA LEU A 70 18.61 16.33 0.87
C LEU A 70 17.95 16.72 2.19
N MET A 71 17.70 18.02 2.34
CA MET A 71 17.00 18.61 3.48
C MET A 71 15.68 17.89 3.77
N SER A 72 15.37 17.73 5.06
CA SER A 72 14.03 17.30 5.48
C SER A 72 12.97 18.31 5.01
N ASP A 73 11.73 17.86 4.80
CA ASP A 73 10.63 18.76 4.41
C ASP A 73 10.47 19.94 5.40
N ASP A 74 10.79 19.72 6.68
CA ASP A 74 10.80 20.77 7.70
C ASP A 74 11.92 21.80 7.49
N GLU A 75 13.11 21.38 7.06
CA GLU A 75 14.21 22.30 6.71
C GLU A 75 13.91 23.08 5.43
N LEU A 76 13.25 22.47 4.44
CA LEU A 76 12.79 23.17 3.23
C LEU A 76 11.74 24.23 3.55
N VAL A 77 10.80 23.93 4.45
CA VAL A 77 9.80 24.90 4.93
C VAL A 77 10.48 26.04 5.70
N GLN A 78 11.47 25.72 6.54
CA GLN A 78 12.19 26.72 7.33
C GLN A 78 13.04 27.66 6.47
N LEU A 79 13.64 27.15 5.38
CA LEU A 79 14.41 27.95 4.41
C LEU A 79 13.55 28.93 3.60
N VAL A 80 12.27 28.59 3.38
CA VAL A 80 11.30 29.50 2.74
C VAL A 80 10.83 30.58 3.71
N THR A 81 10.72 30.28 5.01
CA THR A 81 10.32 31.27 6.03
C THR A 81 11.45 32.20 6.47
N ASP A 82 12.72 31.77 6.40
CA ASP A 82 13.88 32.58 6.75
C ASP A 82 14.33 33.55 5.62
N ALA A 83 13.68 33.47 4.45
CA ALA A 83 13.94 34.33 3.30
C ALA A 83 13.11 35.64 3.30
N GLU A 84 12.38 35.94 4.39
CA GLU A 84 11.65 37.21 4.59
C GLU A 84 12.43 38.25 5.41
#